data_AF-A0A2D4L502-F1
#
_entry.id   AF-A0A2D4L502-F1
#
_cell.length_a   1.000
_cell.length_b   1.000
_cell.length_c   1.000
_cell.angle_alpha   90.00
_cell.angle_beta   90.00
_cell.angle_gamma   90.00
#
_symmetry.space_group_name_H-M   'P 1'
#
loop_
_entity.id
_entity.type
_entity.pdbx_description
1 polymer ?
#
loop_
_entity_poly.entity_id
_entity_poly.type
_entity_poly.pdbx_seq_one_letter_code
_entity_poly.pdbx_strand_id
1 'polypeptide(L)'
;MEKVTPDVSHERLSCKTFPHLLIKMINKSRWKILGLLAVFLLMVWYTISREESFDFHFQDEKMTCPFKEVEKKAAQLIPNYTREPPLFLHLKDYFWVKTPSLYELPYGTKGTEDILLRLLAITSYSLPENFQSLKCQRCAVVGNGYRLRNSSIGEVINKYDIVIRLNNAPVRGYERDVGTKTTMRLFYPESAHFNPQTDNNPNTLLVLVAFKPMDFLWMETILHDKKRIRKGFWKQPPLIWDANPKQIR
;
A
#
# COMPACT_ATOMS: atom_id res chain seq x y z
N MET A 1 21.82 -11.98 -102.07
CA MET A 1 22.50 -10.72 -101.74
C MET A 1 22.31 -10.51 -100.25
N GLU A 2 23.42 -10.49 -99.52
CA GLU A 2 23.63 -10.16 -98.09
C GLU A 2 22.80 -10.80 -96.97
N LYS A 3 23.51 -11.57 -96.13
CA LYS A 3 23.20 -11.90 -94.74
C LYS A 3 23.53 -10.69 -93.86
N VAL A 4 22.62 -10.32 -92.97
CA VAL A 4 22.95 -9.70 -91.68
C VAL A 4 21.97 -10.24 -90.62
N THR A 5 22.46 -11.06 -89.70
CA THR A 5 21.79 -11.36 -88.42
C THR A 5 22.81 -11.16 -87.30
N PRO A 6 22.44 -10.50 -86.18
CA PRO A 6 23.40 -10.06 -85.18
C PRO A 6 23.76 -11.15 -84.16
N ASP A 7 24.93 -10.93 -83.61
CA ASP A 7 25.69 -11.70 -82.63
C ASP A 7 25.02 -11.76 -81.24
N VAL A 8 25.25 -12.87 -80.55
CA VAL A 8 24.77 -13.17 -79.19
C VAL A 8 25.91 -12.86 -78.22
N SER A 9 25.66 -12.01 -77.21
CA SER A 9 26.53 -11.97 -76.02
C SER A 9 25.74 -12.34 -74.76
N HIS A 10 26.10 -13.51 -74.23
CA HIS A 10 25.73 -13.98 -72.89
C HIS A 10 26.56 -13.22 -71.84
N GLU A 11 25.91 -12.46 -70.97
CA GLU A 11 26.51 -12.09 -69.67
C GLU A 11 26.12 -13.10 -68.59
N ARG A 12 27.16 -13.75 -68.06
CA ARG A 12 27.16 -14.63 -66.90
C ARG A 12 26.80 -13.85 -65.65
N LEU A 13 25.79 -14.32 -64.90
CA LEU A 13 25.44 -13.84 -63.56
C LEU A 13 26.66 -14.01 -62.62
N SER A 14 27.30 -12.91 -62.22
CA SER A 14 28.48 -12.90 -61.36
C SER A 14 28.12 -13.01 -59.88
N CYS A 15 28.61 -14.08 -59.23
CA CYS A 15 28.56 -14.36 -57.80
C CYS A 15 29.51 -13.43 -57.00
N LYS A 16 29.33 -12.10 -57.10
CA LYS A 16 30.12 -11.09 -56.34
C LYS A 16 29.25 -10.06 -55.62
N THR A 17 27.95 -10.02 -55.88
CA THR A 17 27.00 -9.06 -55.29
C THR A 17 26.42 -9.50 -53.94
N PHE A 18 26.39 -10.80 -53.65
CA PHE A 18 25.80 -11.36 -52.44
C PHE A 18 26.49 -10.95 -51.12
N PRO A 19 27.83 -11.05 -50.96
CA PRO A 19 28.48 -10.66 -49.70
C PRO A 19 28.42 -9.14 -49.46
N HIS A 20 28.44 -8.33 -50.51
CA HIS A 20 28.39 -6.88 -50.39
C HIS A 20 27.02 -6.36 -49.95
N LEU A 21 25.94 -6.97 -50.46
CA LEU A 21 24.57 -6.69 -50.01
C LEU A 21 24.33 -7.18 -48.57
N LEU A 22 24.84 -8.36 -48.20
CA LEU A 22 24.71 -8.89 -46.83
C LEU A 22 25.44 -8.01 -45.81
N ILE A 23 26.66 -7.55 -46.11
CA ILE A 23 27.41 -6.60 -45.26
C ILE A 23 26.65 -5.28 -45.15
N LYS A 24 26.10 -4.75 -46.24
CA LYS A 24 25.31 -3.50 -46.24
C LYS A 24 24.01 -3.65 -45.45
N MET A 25 23.36 -4.82 -45.50
CA MET A 25 22.18 -5.16 -44.70
C MET A 25 22.51 -5.34 -43.22
N ILE A 26 23.61 -6.01 -42.88
CA ILE A 26 24.12 -6.17 -41.51
C ILE A 26 24.48 -4.79 -40.95
N ASN A 27 25.18 -3.95 -41.70
CA ASN A 27 25.54 -2.61 -41.25
C ASN A 27 24.27 -1.75 -41.07
N LYS A 28 23.34 -1.76 -42.03
CA LYS A 28 22.05 -1.05 -41.90
C LYS A 28 21.21 -1.55 -40.70
N SER A 29 21.24 -2.85 -40.42
CA SER A 29 20.59 -3.46 -39.26
C SER A 29 21.28 -3.05 -37.94
N ARG A 30 22.62 -3.07 -37.91
CA ARG A 30 23.43 -2.62 -36.76
C ARG A 30 23.15 -1.16 -36.41
N TRP A 31 23.08 -0.26 -37.39
CA TRP A 31 22.76 1.15 -37.15
C TRP A 31 21.34 1.36 -36.62
N LYS A 32 20.36 0.52 -37.03
CA LYS A 32 19.02 0.51 -36.44
C LYS A 32 19.02 0.02 -34.99
N ILE A 33 19.79 -1.03 -34.69
CA ILE A 33 19.92 -1.59 -33.33
C ILE A 33 20.63 -0.59 -32.40
N LEU A 34 21.72 0.04 -32.87
CA LEU A 34 22.41 1.12 -32.14
C LEU A 34 21.49 2.32 -31.89
N GLY A 35 20.69 2.72 -32.88
CA GLY A 35 19.68 3.78 -32.71
C GLY A 35 18.62 3.43 -31.67
N LEU A 36 18.09 2.20 -31.71
CA LEU A 36 17.13 1.71 -30.70
C LEU A 36 17.74 1.64 -29.30
N LEU A 37 18.98 1.15 -29.17
CA LEU A 37 19.70 1.13 -27.90
C LEU A 37 19.95 2.54 -27.36
N ALA A 38 20.32 3.49 -28.22
CA ALA A 38 20.52 4.88 -27.81
C ALA A 38 19.21 5.52 -27.32
N VAL A 39 18.09 5.30 -28.03
CA VAL A 39 16.76 5.76 -27.58
C VAL A 39 16.37 5.09 -26.27
N PHE A 40 16.59 3.79 -26.13
CA PHE A 40 16.31 3.07 -24.89
C PHE A 40 17.14 3.61 -23.72
N LEU A 41 18.44 3.81 -23.91
CA LEU A 41 19.32 4.39 -22.89
C LEU A 41 18.95 5.83 -22.55
N LEU A 42 18.53 6.63 -23.53
CA LEU A 42 18.00 7.98 -23.28
C LEU A 42 16.69 7.93 -22.51
N MET A 43 15.79 6.99 -22.80
CA MET A 43 14.55 6.80 -22.05
C MET A 43 14.81 6.30 -20.63
N VAL A 44 15.75 5.38 -20.45
CA VAL A 44 16.20 4.89 -19.13
C VAL A 44 16.86 6.02 -18.34
N TRP A 45 17.75 6.80 -18.96
CA TRP A 45 18.36 7.94 -18.32
C TRP A 45 17.34 9.03 -17.98
N TYR A 46 16.42 9.34 -18.90
CA TYR A 46 15.32 10.27 -18.65
C TYR A 46 14.41 9.80 -17.52
N THR A 47 14.06 8.51 -17.46
CA THR A 47 13.23 7.96 -16.37
C THR A 47 13.94 7.94 -15.03
N ILE A 48 15.25 7.63 -14.99
CA ILE A 48 16.08 7.71 -13.77
C ILE A 48 16.26 9.17 -13.34
N SER A 49 16.54 10.07 -14.28
CA SER A 49 16.71 11.51 -14.01
C SER A 49 15.42 12.21 -13.61
N ARG A 50 14.26 11.66 -14.00
CA ARG A 50 12.93 12.13 -13.61
C ARG A 50 12.38 11.40 -12.39
N GLU A 51 13.24 10.75 -11.60
CA GLU A 51 12.91 10.43 -10.22
C GLU A 51 12.72 11.78 -9.50
N GLU A 52 11.49 12.31 -9.56
CA GLU A 52 11.12 13.56 -8.89
C GLU A 52 11.40 13.39 -7.40
N SER A 53 12.47 14.01 -6.92
CA SER A 53 12.67 14.23 -5.50
C SER A 53 11.52 15.13 -5.05
N PHE A 54 10.48 14.53 -4.49
CA PHE A 54 9.39 15.28 -3.93
C PHE A 54 9.93 15.96 -2.67
N ASP A 55 10.12 17.27 -2.72
CA ASP A 55 10.59 18.02 -1.56
C ASP A 55 9.44 18.12 -0.55
N PHE A 56 9.58 17.37 0.53
CA PHE A 56 8.67 17.47 1.65
C PHE A 56 9.08 18.67 2.51
N HIS A 57 8.60 19.85 2.12
CA HIS A 57 8.73 21.03 2.96
C HIS A 57 7.87 20.90 4.23
N PHE A 58 8.49 20.42 5.30
CA PHE A 58 7.94 20.49 6.64
C PHE A 58 8.51 21.71 7.34
N GLN A 59 7.66 22.72 7.57
CA GLN A 59 8.02 23.82 8.46
C GLN A 59 8.12 23.27 9.88
N ASP A 60 9.32 23.32 10.47
CA ASP A 60 9.56 23.05 11.90
C ASP A 60 9.01 24.19 12.79
N GLU A 61 7.99 24.90 12.31
CA GLU A 61 7.25 25.83 13.14
C GLU A 61 6.62 25.05 14.28
N LYS A 62 6.67 25.62 15.49
CA LYS A 62 6.08 25.05 16.71
C LYS A 62 4.73 24.42 16.35
N MET A 63 4.71 23.08 16.30
CA MET A 63 3.53 22.31 15.89
C MET A 63 2.46 22.51 16.96
N THR A 64 1.64 23.55 16.80
CA THR A 64 0.53 23.86 17.69
C THR A 64 -0.68 23.02 17.28
N CYS A 65 -1.62 22.79 18.21
CA CYS A 65 -2.97 22.31 17.88
C CYS A 65 -3.92 23.50 17.95
N PRO A 66 -4.23 24.16 16.82
CA PRO A 66 -5.19 25.25 16.84
C PRO A 66 -6.57 24.72 17.24
N PHE A 67 -7.22 25.43 18.15
CA PHE A 67 -8.46 24.96 18.77
C PHE A 67 -9.55 24.71 17.72
N LYS A 68 -10.07 23.48 17.68
CA LYS A 68 -11.15 23.03 16.79
C LYS A 68 -10.91 23.23 15.29
N GLU A 69 -9.68 23.42 14.84
CA GLU A 69 -9.43 23.66 13.41
C GLU A 69 -9.84 22.48 12.53
N VAL A 70 -9.52 21.25 12.97
CA VAL A 70 -9.91 20.02 12.26
C VAL A 70 -11.44 19.89 12.16
N GLU A 71 -12.17 20.21 13.23
CA GLU A 71 -13.64 20.20 13.26
C GLU A 71 -14.22 21.22 12.28
N LYS A 72 -13.67 22.45 12.26
CA LYS A 72 -14.06 23.50 11.31
C LYS A 72 -13.84 23.08 9.86
N LYS A 73 -12.65 22.55 9.54
CA LYS A 73 -12.32 22.08 8.18
C LYS A 73 -13.17 20.89 7.77
N ALA A 74 -13.41 19.93 8.66
CA ALA A 74 -14.23 18.77 8.38
C ALA A 74 -15.70 19.16 8.13
N ALA A 75 -16.26 20.08 8.91
CA ALA A 75 -17.62 20.59 8.72
C ALA A 75 -17.81 21.35 7.39
N GLN A 76 -16.74 21.89 6.80
CA GLN A 76 -16.80 22.51 5.46
C GLN A 76 -16.80 21.49 4.32
N LEU A 77 -16.24 20.30 4.55
CA LEU A 77 -16.02 19.28 3.51
C LEU A 77 -17.03 18.13 3.56
N ILE A 78 -17.53 17.80 4.76
CA ILE A 78 -18.38 16.64 5.02
C ILE A 78 -19.78 17.15 5.39
N PRO A 79 -20.79 16.90 4.54
CA PRO A 79 -22.18 17.22 4.86
C PRO A 79 -22.59 16.54 6.17
N ASN A 80 -23.24 17.28 7.07
CA ASN A 80 -23.68 16.80 8.39
C ASN A 80 -22.55 16.19 9.24
N TYR A 81 -21.35 16.78 9.19
CA TYR A 81 -20.23 16.34 10.03
C TYR A 81 -20.62 16.30 11.51
N THR A 82 -20.44 15.14 12.11
CA THR A 82 -20.62 14.90 13.54
C THR A 82 -19.46 14.06 14.07
N ARG A 83 -19.16 14.22 15.35
CA ARG A 83 -18.17 13.41 16.09
C ARG A 83 -18.82 12.32 16.95
N GLU A 84 -20.14 12.19 16.88
CA GLU A 84 -20.90 11.24 17.69
C GLU A 84 -20.65 9.76 17.36
N PRO A 85 -20.49 9.34 16.08
CA PRO A 85 -20.29 7.93 15.78
C PRO A 85 -18.99 7.41 16.42
N PRO A 86 -19.03 6.23 17.10
CA PRO A 86 -17.84 5.66 17.68
C PRO A 86 -16.85 5.25 16.58
N LEU A 87 -15.55 5.36 16.87
CA LEU A 87 -14.49 5.01 15.92
C LEU A 87 -14.34 3.48 15.75
N PHE A 88 -14.60 2.72 16.82
CA PHE A 88 -14.48 1.26 16.85
C PHE A 88 -15.82 0.65 17.23
N LEU A 89 -16.03 -0.62 16.85
CA LEU A 89 -17.27 -1.34 17.17
C LEU A 89 -17.31 -1.69 18.67
N HIS A 90 -18.46 -1.51 19.32
CA HIS A 90 -18.63 -1.87 20.73
C HIS A 90 -19.52 -3.10 20.89
N LEU A 91 -19.19 -3.98 21.84
CA LEU A 91 -19.99 -5.18 22.13
C LEU A 91 -21.46 -4.85 22.45
N LYS A 92 -21.71 -3.76 23.18
CA LYS A 92 -23.06 -3.31 23.56
C LYS A 92 -23.95 -2.99 22.34
N ASP A 93 -23.33 -2.61 21.22
CA ASP A 93 -24.01 -2.24 19.98
C ASP A 93 -24.46 -3.46 19.19
N TYR A 94 -24.19 -4.68 19.69
CA TYR A 94 -24.61 -5.94 19.08
C TYR A 94 -25.36 -6.83 20.07
N PHE A 95 -25.02 -6.78 21.36
CA PHE A 95 -25.58 -7.68 22.37
C PHE A 95 -27.08 -7.46 22.63
N TRP A 96 -27.57 -6.20 22.53
CA TRP A 96 -28.96 -5.84 22.83
C TRP A 96 -29.76 -5.39 21.60
N VAL A 97 -29.26 -5.68 20.40
CA VAL A 97 -29.83 -5.13 19.17
C VAL A 97 -31.13 -5.82 18.78
N LYS A 98 -32.18 -5.01 18.64
CA LYS A 98 -33.48 -5.45 18.09
C LYS A 98 -33.57 -5.28 16.57
N THR A 99 -32.75 -4.41 15.99
CA THR A 99 -32.76 -4.08 14.56
C THR A 99 -31.38 -4.38 13.95
N PRO A 100 -31.23 -5.51 13.24
CA PRO A 100 -29.96 -5.89 12.64
C PRO A 100 -29.51 -4.89 11.58
N SER A 101 -28.22 -4.92 11.24
CA SER A 101 -27.66 -4.05 10.20
C SER A 101 -28.32 -4.33 8.85
N LEU A 102 -28.65 -3.26 8.12
CA LEU A 102 -29.23 -3.38 6.78
C LEU A 102 -28.19 -3.72 5.70
N TYR A 103 -26.92 -3.38 5.97
CA TYR A 103 -25.82 -3.48 5.01
C TYR A 103 -24.81 -4.54 5.43
N GLU A 104 -24.19 -5.17 4.44
CA GLU A 104 -23.05 -6.08 4.66
C GLU A 104 -21.75 -5.29 4.84
N LEU A 105 -20.68 -5.98 5.22
CA LEU A 105 -19.33 -5.40 5.25
C LEU A 105 -18.96 -4.81 3.88
N PRO A 106 -18.21 -3.69 3.82
CA PRO A 106 -17.64 -2.92 4.93
C PRO A 106 -18.57 -1.84 5.50
N TYR A 107 -19.80 -1.71 5.00
CA TYR A 107 -20.71 -0.60 5.35
C TYR A 107 -21.71 -0.94 6.47
N GLY A 108 -21.82 -2.21 6.82
CA GLY A 108 -22.59 -2.72 7.94
C GLY A 108 -22.08 -4.10 8.35
N THR A 109 -22.90 -4.84 9.08
CA THR A 109 -22.50 -6.13 9.67
C THR A 109 -23.43 -7.28 9.34
N LYS A 110 -24.39 -7.06 8.44
CA LYS A 110 -25.43 -8.03 8.10
C LYS A 110 -24.84 -9.41 7.80
N GLY A 111 -25.28 -10.42 8.54
CA GLY A 111 -24.87 -11.81 8.37
C GLY A 111 -23.54 -12.19 9.03
N THR A 112 -22.94 -11.30 9.82
CA THR A 112 -21.66 -11.54 10.51
C THR A 112 -21.70 -11.30 12.01
N GLU A 113 -22.87 -10.93 12.54
CA GLU A 113 -23.07 -10.48 13.91
C GLU A 113 -22.62 -11.54 14.95
N ASP A 114 -22.91 -12.81 14.71
CA ASP A 114 -22.52 -13.89 15.65
C ASP A 114 -21.00 -14.01 15.81
N ILE A 115 -20.26 -13.90 14.71
CA ILE A 115 -18.78 -13.94 14.72
C ILE A 115 -18.25 -12.67 15.38
N LEU A 116 -18.83 -11.54 15.03
CA LEU A 116 -18.45 -10.24 15.57
C LEU A 116 -18.66 -10.16 17.09
N LEU A 117 -19.78 -10.68 17.62
CA LEU A 117 -20.02 -10.76 19.07
C LEU A 117 -18.92 -11.53 19.81
N ARG A 118 -18.45 -12.64 19.24
CA ARG A 118 -17.35 -13.44 19.84
C ARG A 118 -16.03 -12.69 19.83
N LEU A 119 -15.75 -11.96 18.74
CA LEU A 119 -14.56 -11.10 18.66
C LEU A 119 -14.59 -9.96 19.68
N LEU A 120 -15.70 -9.22 19.71
CA LEU A 120 -15.88 -8.07 20.60
C LEU A 120 -15.90 -8.45 22.09
N ALA A 121 -16.12 -9.72 22.41
CA ALA A 121 -16.02 -10.23 23.77
C ALA A 121 -14.57 -10.37 24.27
N ILE A 122 -13.58 -10.42 23.36
CA ILE A 122 -12.16 -10.62 23.70
C ILE A 122 -11.24 -9.48 23.26
N THR A 123 -11.71 -8.60 22.38
CA THR A 123 -11.01 -7.37 22.00
C THR A 123 -11.44 -6.19 22.88
N SER A 124 -10.74 -5.07 22.75
CA SER A 124 -11.13 -3.81 23.39
C SER A 124 -11.68 -2.86 22.32
N TYR A 125 -12.44 -1.84 22.72
CA TYR A 125 -12.99 -0.82 21.82
C TYR A 125 -12.47 0.58 22.16
N SER A 126 -11.77 0.77 23.29
CA SER A 126 -11.32 2.10 23.71
C SER A 126 -10.01 2.48 23.04
N LEU A 127 -9.81 3.77 22.73
CA LEU A 127 -8.47 4.24 22.41
C LEU A 127 -7.55 4.04 23.63
N PRO A 128 -6.27 3.67 23.44
CA PRO A 128 -5.31 3.64 24.54
C PRO A 128 -5.29 4.94 25.36
N GLU A 129 -5.21 4.84 26.69
CA GLU A 129 -5.30 6.00 27.60
C GLU A 129 -4.25 7.07 27.31
N ASN A 130 -3.06 6.65 26.92
CA ASN A 130 -1.96 7.54 26.55
C ASN A 130 -2.28 8.40 25.32
N PHE A 131 -3.24 8.01 24.47
CA PHE A 131 -3.74 8.87 23.40
C PHE A 131 -4.80 9.83 23.96
N GLN A 132 -5.73 9.32 24.77
CA GLN A 132 -6.84 10.10 25.33
C GLN A 132 -6.38 11.22 26.28
N SER A 133 -5.29 11.01 27.01
CA SER A 133 -4.74 11.99 27.96
C SER A 133 -4.03 13.18 27.29
N LEU A 134 -3.76 13.10 25.98
CA LEU A 134 -3.09 14.17 25.25
C LEU A 134 -4.04 15.34 25.05
N LYS A 135 -3.66 16.51 25.58
CA LYS A 135 -4.39 17.78 25.35
C LYS A 135 -4.41 18.18 23.87
N CYS A 136 -3.40 17.75 23.12
CA CYS A 136 -3.20 18.01 21.70
C CYS A 136 -2.67 16.71 21.08
N GLN A 137 -3.46 16.11 20.18
CA GLN A 137 -3.08 14.88 19.47
C GLN A 137 -2.64 15.26 18.06
N ARG A 138 -1.34 15.17 17.79
CA ARG A 138 -0.80 15.39 16.45
C ARG A 138 -0.60 14.04 15.79
N CYS A 139 -1.26 13.85 14.65
CA CYS A 139 -1.24 12.59 13.91
C CYS A 139 -0.47 12.71 12.60
N ALA A 140 0.39 11.73 12.30
CA ALA A 140 0.93 11.49 10.97
C ALA A 140 0.31 10.21 10.40
N VAL A 141 -0.23 10.29 9.18
CA VAL A 141 -0.70 9.12 8.42
C VAL A 141 0.33 8.81 7.35
N VAL A 142 0.99 7.65 7.46
CA VAL A 142 2.07 7.25 6.57
C VAL A 142 1.56 6.14 5.65
N GLY A 143 1.38 6.49 4.37
CA GLY A 143 1.05 5.53 3.31
C GLY A 143 2.27 4.72 2.84
N ASN A 144 2.08 3.94 1.78
CA ASN A 144 3.10 3.00 1.27
C ASN A 144 3.65 3.43 -0.10
N GLY A 145 3.50 4.71 -0.44
CA GLY A 145 3.88 5.23 -1.74
C GLY A 145 5.40 5.28 -1.92
N TYR A 146 5.87 4.96 -3.14
CA TYR A 146 7.29 4.97 -3.48
C TYR A 146 7.97 6.34 -3.23
N ARG A 147 7.20 7.43 -3.26
CA ARG A 147 7.68 8.80 -2.99
C ARG A 147 8.33 8.98 -1.61
N LEU A 148 8.10 8.07 -0.67
CA LEU A 148 8.77 8.08 0.62
C LEU A 148 10.24 7.64 0.52
N ARG A 149 10.60 6.84 -0.48
CA ARG A 149 11.97 6.33 -0.63
C ARG A 149 12.95 7.48 -0.85
N ASN A 150 14.07 7.45 -0.14
CA ASN A 150 15.12 8.48 -0.14
C ASN A 150 14.64 9.89 0.26
N SER A 151 13.45 10.03 0.85
CA SER A 151 12.91 11.33 1.27
C SER A 151 13.54 11.86 2.56
N SER A 152 14.15 10.99 3.38
CA SER A 152 14.76 11.35 4.66
C SER A 152 13.83 12.04 5.67
N ILE A 153 12.51 11.89 5.55
CA ILE A 153 11.52 12.55 6.44
C ILE A 153 11.23 11.75 7.72
N GLY A 154 11.93 10.64 7.97
CA GLY A 154 11.63 9.74 9.08
C GLY A 154 11.70 10.41 10.45
N GLU A 155 12.66 11.30 10.65
CA GLU A 155 12.76 12.10 11.89
C GLU A 155 11.58 13.06 12.06
N VAL A 156 11.08 13.64 10.96
CA VAL A 156 9.89 14.49 11.00
C VAL A 156 8.65 13.68 11.40
N ILE A 157 8.47 12.49 10.82
CA ILE A 157 7.37 11.58 11.20
C ILE A 157 7.43 11.24 12.69
N ASN A 158 8.63 10.98 13.22
CA ASN A 158 8.83 10.63 14.62
C ASN A 158 8.47 11.77 15.60
N LYS A 159 8.36 13.03 15.16
CA LYS A 159 7.93 14.17 16.00
C LYS A 159 6.43 14.16 16.35
N TYR A 160 5.61 13.41 15.62
CA TYR A 160 4.17 13.30 15.86
C TYR A 160 3.84 12.38 17.04
N ASP A 161 2.74 12.68 17.75
CA ASP A 161 2.32 11.93 18.93
C ASP A 161 1.72 10.57 18.53
N ILE A 162 0.98 10.55 17.42
CA ILE A 162 0.31 9.38 16.85
C ILE A 162 0.83 9.18 15.42
N VAL A 163 1.34 7.99 15.11
CA VAL A 163 1.77 7.61 13.76
C VAL A 163 0.94 6.41 13.30
N ILE A 164 0.09 6.66 12.31
CA ILE A 164 -0.85 5.70 11.74
C ILE A 164 -0.25 5.15 10.45
N ARG A 165 -0.07 3.83 10.37
CA ARG A 165 0.36 3.11 9.16
C ARG A 165 -0.75 2.22 8.64
N LEU A 166 -0.65 1.79 7.39
CA LEU A 166 -1.64 0.93 6.76
C LEU A 166 -0.99 -0.27 6.10
N ASN A 167 -1.71 -1.40 6.10
CA ASN A 167 -1.30 -2.63 5.44
C ASN A 167 0.05 -3.14 5.97
N ASN A 168 0.79 -3.86 5.11
CA ASN A 168 2.12 -4.39 5.40
C ASN A 168 3.25 -3.38 5.11
N ALA A 169 3.10 -2.12 5.54
CA ALA A 169 4.11 -1.08 5.32
C ALA A 169 5.41 -1.41 6.09
N PRO A 170 6.55 -1.66 5.42
CA PRO A 170 7.80 -1.94 6.11
C PRO A 170 8.34 -0.68 6.80
N VAL A 171 8.94 -0.86 7.96
CA VAL A 171 9.68 0.16 8.71
C VAL A 171 11.16 -0.21 8.75
N ARG A 172 11.45 -1.49 9.02
CA ARG A 172 12.82 -1.97 9.12
C ARG A 172 13.57 -1.81 7.81
N GLY A 173 14.72 -1.14 7.85
CA GLY A 173 15.54 -0.81 6.67
C GLY A 173 15.10 0.44 5.91
N TYR A 174 14.02 1.10 6.32
CA TYR A 174 13.51 2.34 5.72
C TYR A 174 13.37 3.47 6.76
N GLU A 175 13.93 3.31 7.95
CA GLU A 175 13.72 4.18 9.11
C GLU A 175 14.05 5.66 8.82
N ARG A 176 15.11 5.90 8.02
CA ARG A 176 15.49 7.25 7.58
C ARG A 176 14.36 7.95 6.83
N ASP A 177 13.61 7.20 6.05
CA ASP A 177 12.57 7.71 5.16
C ASP A 177 11.19 7.73 5.84
N VAL A 178 10.86 6.68 6.58
CA VAL A 178 9.50 6.47 7.10
C VAL A 178 9.39 6.59 8.61
N GLY A 179 10.50 6.81 9.32
CA GLY A 179 10.56 6.90 10.78
C GLY A 179 10.51 5.52 11.44
N THR A 180 10.54 5.49 12.76
CA THR A 180 10.57 4.27 13.58
C THR A 180 9.33 4.08 14.44
N LYS A 181 8.52 5.14 14.58
CA LYS A 181 7.30 5.13 15.38
C LYS A 181 6.11 4.59 14.58
N THR A 182 5.35 3.71 15.20
CA THR A 182 4.04 3.22 14.76
C THR A 182 3.16 3.08 15.99
N THR A 183 2.14 3.93 16.12
CA THR A 183 1.20 3.88 17.25
C THR A 183 -0.07 3.13 16.90
N MET A 184 -0.46 3.17 15.62
CA MET A 184 -1.64 2.47 15.09
C MET A 184 -1.32 1.90 13.71
N ARG A 185 -1.75 0.67 13.43
CA ARG A 185 -1.68 0.07 12.10
C ARG A 185 -3.04 -0.47 11.69
N LEU A 186 -3.59 0.08 10.60
CA LEU A 186 -4.80 -0.44 9.97
C LEU A 186 -4.42 -1.57 9.04
N PHE A 187 -5.13 -2.69 9.10
CA PHE A 187 -4.84 -3.85 8.28
C PHE A 187 -6.10 -4.66 8.02
N TYR A 188 -5.99 -5.59 7.09
CA TYR A 188 -6.93 -6.67 6.84
C TYR A 188 -6.11 -7.95 6.65
N PRO A 189 -6.69 -9.16 6.72
CA PRO A 189 -5.91 -10.40 6.80
C PRO A 189 -4.84 -10.54 5.71
N GLU A 190 -5.19 -10.25 4.46
CA GLU A 190 -4.26 -10.37 3.32
C GLU A 190 -3.11 -9.34 3.33
N SER A 191 -3.25 -8.28 4.13
CA SER A 191 -2.23 -7.24 4.33
C SER A 191 -1.50 -7.34 5.68
N ALA A 192 -1.81 -8.33 6.52
CA ALA A 192 -1.11 -8.54 7.78
C ALA A 192 0.31 -9.10 7.56
N HIS A 193 1.28 -8.58 8.31
CA HIS A 193 2.61 -9.20 8.42
C HIS A 193 2.53 -10.47 9.30
N PHE A 194 3.29 -11.52 8.98
CA PHE A 194 3.26 -12.76 9.76
C PHE A 194 3.75 -12.57 11.20
N ASN A 195 4.74 -11.70 11.41
CA ASN A 195 5.18 -11.25 12.72
C ASN A 195 4.86 -9.76 12.89
N PRO A 196 3.78 -9.39 13.60
CA PRO A 196 3.40 -8.00 13.74
C PRO A 196 4.46 -7.18 14.47
N GLN A 197 5.34 -7.78 15.28
CA GLN A 197 6.35 -7.05 16.06
C GLN A 197 7.56 -6.60 15.22
N THR A 198 7.75 -7.13 14.01
CA THR A 198 8.92 -6.78 13.17
C THR A 198 8.94 -5.30 12.78
N ASP A 199 7.78 -4.74 12.43
CA ASP A 199 7.63 -3.39 11.87
C ASP A 199 6.69 -2.50 12.72
N ASN A 200 6.42 -2.91 13.96
CA ASN A 200 5.59 -2.18 14.91
C ASN A 200 6.33 -1.99 16.24
N ASN A 201 5.96 -0.96 16.98
CA ASN A 201 6.38 -0.84 18.37
C ASN A 201 5.57 -1.84 19.24
N PRO A 202 6.06 -2.24 20.42
CA PRO A 202 5.38 -3.22 21.28
C PRO A 202 3.93 -2.87 21.67
N ASN A 203 3.59 -1.57 21.69
CA ASN A 203 2.27 -1.06 22.08
C ASN A 203 1.42 -0.56 20.91
N THR A 204 1.76 -0.94 19.68
CA THR A 204 0.99 -0.52 18.51
C THR A 204 -0.44 -1.08 18.57
N LEU A 205 -1.42 -0.20 18.36
CA LEU A 205 -2.81 -0.60 18.18
C LEU A 205 -3.03 -1.18 16.78
N LEU A 206 -3.53 -2.40 16.70
CA LEU A 206 -3.81 -3.11 15.46
C LEU A 206 -5.30 -3.00 15.17
N VAL A 207 -5.66 -2.24 14.12
CA VAL A 207 -7.06 -1.96 13.78
C VAL A 207 -7.45 -2.82 12.57
N LEU A 208 -8.37 -3.75 12.78
CA LEU A 208 -8.90 -4.59 11.72
C LEU A 208 -9.91 -3.80 10.89
N VAL A 209 -9.63 -3.64 9.60
CA VAL A 209 -10.59 -3.12 8.63
C VAL A 209 -11.20 -4.32 7.89
N ALA A 210 -12.42 -4.68 8.25
CA ALA A 210 -13.09 -5.84 7.68
C ALA A 210 -13.86 -5.48 6.40
N PHE A 211 -13.57 -6.20 5.32
CA PHE A 211 -14.20 -6.03 4.01
C PHE A 211 -15.16 -7.18 3.67
N LYS A 212 -15.00 -8.34 4.31
CA LYS A 212 -15.78 -9.55 4.04
C LYS A 212 -15.91 -10.42 5.31
N PRO A 213 -16.94 -11.29 5.41
CA PRO A 213 -17.14 -12.16 6.58
C PRO A 213 -15.91 -13.00 6.95
N MET A 214 -15.13 -13.37 5.94
CA MET A 214 -13.92 -14.16 6.09
C MET A 214 -12.83 -13.43 6.90
N ASP A 215 -12.87 -12.10 7.00
CA ASP A 215 -11.92 -11.32 7.79
C ASP A 215 -12.14 -11.50 9.29
N PHE A 216 -13.40 -11.44 9.73
CA PHE A 216 -13.76 -11.76 11.11
C PHE A 216 -13.50 -13.21 11.44
N LEU A 217 -13.82 -14.13 10.53
CA LEU A 217 -13.58 -15.55 10.77
C LEU A 217 -12.07 -15.85 10.89
N TRP A 218 -11.21 -15.23 10.08
CA TRP A 218 -9.76 -15.35 10.26
C TRP A 218 -9.32 -14.82 11.62
N MET A 219 -9.76 -13.61 12.02
CA MET A 219 -9.43 -13.04 13.31
C MET A 219 -9.87 -13.95 14.46
N GLU A 220 -11.09 -14.49 14.40
CA GLU A 220 -11.62 -15.39 15.42
C GLU A 220 -10.76 -16.65 15.52
N THR A 221 -10.39 -17.23 14.38
CA THR A 221 -9.54 -18.43 14.40
C THR A 221 -8.18 -18.15 14.99
N ILE A 222 -7.55 -17.03 14.66
CA ILE A 222 -6.24 -16.64 15.19
C ILE A 222 -6.31 -16.47 16.72
N LEU A 223 -7.22 -15.64 17.22
CA LEU A 223 -7.28 -15.26 18.63
C LEU A 223 -7.73 -16.41 19.55
N HIS A 224 -8.52 -17.35 19.05
CA HIS A 224 -8.95 -18.54 19.80
C HIS A 224 -8.10 -19.79 19.52
N ASP A 225 -7.01 -19.65 18.77
CA ASP A 225 -6.17 -20.77 18.32
C ASP A 225 -6.94 -21.93 17.65
N LYS A 226 -7.98 -21.61 16.86
CA LYS A 226 -8.78 -22.58 16.11
C LYS A 226 -8.11 -22.98 14.80
N LYS A 227 -8.62 -24.03 14.14
CA LYS A 227 -8.16 -24.50 12.83
C LYS A 227 -8.10 -23.35 11.80
N ARG A 228 -6.91 -23.11 11.24
CA ARG A 228 -6.64 -22.01 10.32
C ARG A 228 -7.36 -22.19 8.99
N ILE A 229 -7.83 -21.09 8.43
CA ILE A 229 -8.58 -21.06 7.18
C ILE A 229 -7.71 -20.48 6.07
N ARG A 230 -7.78 -21.10 4.88
CA ARG A 230 -6.93 -20.77 3.72
C ARG A 230 -7.73 -20.36 2.48
N LYS A 231 -9.05 -20.47 2.51
CA LYS A 231 -9.94 -20.17 1.37
C LYS A 231 -10.61 -18.81 1.58
N GLY A 232 -11.00 -18.15 0.49
CA GLY A 232 -11.69 -16.86 0.53
C GLY A 232 -10.78 -15.63 0.61
N PHE A 233 -9.47 -15.81 0.41
CA PHE A 233 -8.47 -14.75 0.40
C PHE A 233 -7.72 -14.72 -0.93
N TRP A 234 -7.54 -13.52 -1.50
CA TRP A 234 -6.79 -13.34 -2.75
C TRP A 234 -5.26 -13.48 -2.54
N LYS A 235 -4.80 -13.23 -1.32
CA LYS A 235 -3.45 -13.54 -0.85
C LYS A 235 -3.59 -14.23 0.50
N GLN A 236 -2.81 -15.30 0.71
CA GLN A 236 -2.89 -16.05 1.96
C GLN A 236 -2.51 -15.17 3.15
N PRO A 237 -3.40 -15.01 4.15
CA PRO A 237 -3.06 -14.30 5.37
C PRO A 237 -2.14 -15.16 6.25
N PRO A 238 -1.50 -14.56 7.27
CA PRO A 238 -0.72 -15.31 8.24
C PRO A 238 -1.53 -16.44 8.88
N LEU A 239 -0.93 -17.64 8.93
CA LEU A 239 -1.51 -18.78 9.65
C LEU A 239 -1.19 -18.75 11.14
N ILE A 240 -0.13 -18.04 11.52
CA ILE A 240 0.27 -17.77 12.90
C ILE A 240 0.46 -16.26 12.96
N TRP A 241 -0.18 -15.62 13.93
CA TRP A 241 -0.13 -14.19 14.11
C TRP A 241 -0.23 -13.86 15.59
N ASP A 242 0.93 -13.64 16.21
CA ASP A 242 1.05 -13.41 17.65
C ASP A 242 0.81 -11.94 17.99
N ALA A 243 -0.48 -11.57 18.00
CA ALA A 243 -0.95 -10.25 18.38
C ALA A 243 -1.70 -10.32 19.71
N ASN A 244 -1.44 -9.37 20.61
CA ASN A 244 -2.16 -9.27 21.87
C ASN A 244 -3.61 -8.82 21.62
N PRO A 245 -4.65 -9.60 22.01
CA PRO A 245 -6.05 -9.23 21.80
C PRO A 245 -6.43 -7.85 22.38
N LYS A 246 -5.77 -7.43 23.47
CA LYS A 246 -6.01 -6.10 24.08
C LYS A 246 -5.57 -4.94 23.19
N GLN A 247 -4.69 -5.18 22.24
CA GLN A 247 -4.19 -4.19 21.26
C GLN A 247 -4.98 -4.21 19.95
N ILE A 248 -5.96 -5.10 19.80
CA ILE A 248 -6.77 -5.22 18.60
C ILE A 248 -8.05 -4.40 18.76
N ARG A 249 -8.43 -3.67 17.71
CA ARG A 249 -9.73 -3.02 17.55
C ARG A 249 -10.43 -3.55 16.31
#